data_AF-A0A5P8VU40-F1
#
_entry.id   AF-A0A5P8VU40-F1
#
_cell.length_a   1.000
_cell.length_b   1.000
_cell.length_c   1.000
_cell.angle_alpha   90.00
_cell.angle_beta   90.00
_cell.angle_gamma   90.00
#
_symmetry.space_group_name_H-M   'P 1'
#
loop_
_entity.id
_entity.type
_entity.pdbx_description
1 polymer ?
#
loop_
_entity_poly.entity_id
_entity_poly.type
_entity_poly.pdbx_seq_one_letter_code
_entity_poly.pdbx_strand_id
1 'polypeptide(L)'
;MAGADLIKKYNRLDSFNGSWQFQPDLPERAKQAADGNPRLLEWLDQILQNSPKSPEAERGVEMILQKMADKEKEFREDILAQELLKQQTPALRLMLGKLLVYELPVPLAAISPICEDISSWESHIQRAEILGLLEVTLTNNTERLYRVPRILSPLLEFPENPKGEELYKQAAQILYRLWWEEVESSTEVQDLEIHRLALLGKDEEIAGKIGSSLANRLWNQSRFREAIHLCKSTLEITKNHSVLREIAYCEHQIGEVDQALNYYEQALNLCPAEDERELALIYNHFGMLKDDKGEMDEAIALYNQCLEITERIGNVQGKAVTLHQLGMIYANKGEVDEAIALYNQSLEINERIGNVLTKAMTLNNLGYIYANKRKWIKRSDF
;
A
#
# COMPACT_ATOMS: atom_id res chain seq x y z
N MET A 1 24.08 21.00 22.11
CA MET A 1 22.61 21.19 22.06
C MET A 1 21.83 19.93 22.42
N ALA A 2 22.31 18.71 22.12
CA ALA A 2 21.63 17.45 22.49
C ALA A 2 21.36 17.24 24.00
N GLY A 3 22.22 17.76 24.89
CA GLY A 3 22.05 17.58 26.33
C GLY A 3 20.86 18.33 26.96
N ALA A 4 20.46 19.49 26.41
CA ALA A 4 19.40 20.31 27.00
C ALA A 4 17.99 19.75 26.73
N ASP A 5 17.77 19.16 25.55
CA ASP A 5 16.51 18.48 25.21
C ASP A 5 16.37 17.14 25.94
N LEU A 6 17.48 16.42 26.12
CA LEU A 6 17.53 15.23 26.99
C LEU A 6 17.17 15.55 28.43
N ILE A 7 17.71 16.64 29.02
CA ILE A 7 17.38 17.07 30.39
C ILE A 7 15.90 17.48 30.52
N LYS A 8 15.32 18.16 29.51
CA LYS A 8 13.88 18.48 29.50
C LYS A 8 13.00 17.23 29.39
N LYS A 9 13.40 16.22 28.63
CA LYS A 9 12.72 14.91 28.58
C LYS A 9 12.85 14.17 29.92
N TYR A 10 14.04 14.23 30.54
CA TYR A 10 14.37 13.63 31.83
C TYR A 10 13.47 14.10 32.98
N ASN A 11 13.22 15.41 33.04
CA ASN A 11 12.44 16.02 34.11
C ASN A 11 10.93 15.73 34.03
N ARG A 12 10.47 14.98 33.02
CA ARG A 12 9.06 14.57 32.83
C ARG A 12 8.79 13.10 33.16
N LEU A 13 9.82 12.32 33.51
CA LEU A 13 9.70 10.90 33.81
C LEU A 13 9.50 10.73 35.33
N ASP A 14 8.24 10.62 35.75
CA ASP A 14 7.82 10.74 37.16
C ASP A 14 8.36 9.63 38.08
N SER A 15 8.65 8.43 37.56
CA SER A 15 9.08 7.30 38.42
C SER A 15 10.52 7.37 38.87
N PHE A 16 11.34 8.17 38.19
CA PHE A 16 12.71 8.48 38.58
C PHE A 16 12.82 9.43 39.79
N ASN A 17 11.69 9.99 40.24
CA ASN A 17 11.59 10.88 41.39
C ASN A 17 10.81 10.26 42.57
N GLY A 18 10.35 9.00 42.45
CA GLY A 18 9.55 8.30 43.46
C GLY A 18 10.35 7.53 44.51
N SER A 19 9.78 7.31 45.70
CA SER A 19 10.37 6.48 46.75
C SER A 19 10.05 5.00 46.55
N TRP A 20 11.09 4.18 46.37
CA TRP A 20 11.03 2.71 46.27
C TRP A 20 11.32 2.10 47.63
N GLN A 21 10.41 1.24 48.11
CA GLN A 21 10.37 0.85 49.52
C GLN A 21 11.33 -0.30 49.86
N PHE A 22 11.67 -1.15 48.88
CA PHE A 22 12.57 -2.29 49.07
C PHE A 22 13.93 -2.11 48.37
N GLN A 23 13.99 -1.40 47.24
CA GLN A 23 15.24 -1.01 46.55
C GLN A 23 15.27 0.49 46.20
N PRO A 24 15.77 1.36 47.10
CA PRO A 24 15.73 2.81 46.92
C PRO A 24 16.58 3.35 45.76
N ASP A 25 17.61 2.60 45.34
CA ASP A 25 18.57 2.95 44.29
C ASP A 25 18.16 2.45 42.89
N LEU A 26 17.07 1.68 42.79
CA LEU A 26 16.58 1.08 41.55
C LEU A 26 16.38 2.11 40.41
N PRO A 27 15.80 3.31 40.65
CA PRO A 27 15.63 4.30 39.59
C PRO A 27 16.97 4.85 39.07
N GLU A 28 17.95 5.04 39.97
CA GLU A 28 19.24 5.60 39.59
C GLU A 28 20.10 4.60 38.81
N ARG A 29 19.95 3.32 39.13
CA ARG A 29 20.54 2.23 38.36
C ARG A 29 19.88 2.04 36.99
N ALA A 30 18.56 2.19 36.90
CA ALA A 30 17.85 2.20 35.62
C ALA A 30 18.32 3.36 34.71
N LYS A 31 18.52 4.56 35.27
CA LYS A 31 19.14 5.68 34.54
C LYS A 31 20.55 5.36 34.04
N GLN A 32 21.38 4.77 34.89
CA GLN A 32 22.75 4.36 34.54
C GLN A 32 22.76 3.27 33.46
N ALA A 33 21.83 2.32 33.52
CA ALA A 33 21.69 1.27 32.52
C ALA A 33 21.27 1.84 31.16
N ALA A 34 20.39 2.84 31.16
CA ALA A 34 19.97 3.51 29.92
C ALA A 34 21.07 4.37 29.30
N ASP A 35 21.99 4.90 30.12
CA ASP A 35 23.20 5.61 29.70
C ASP A 35 22.94 6.72 28.65
N GLY A 36 21.83 7.44 28.82
CA GLY A 36 21.45 8.54 27.94
C GLY A 36 20.75 8.14 26.63
N ASN A 37 20.47 6.85 26.40
CA ASN A 37 19.55 6.43 25.35
C ASN A 37 18.10 6.84 25.71
N PRO A 38 17.46 7.77 24.97
CA PRO A 38 16.14 8.29 25.30
C PRO A 38 15.02 7.24 25.24
N ARG A 39 15.13 6.29 24.29
CA ARG A 39 14.12 5.24 24.10
C ARG A 39 14.18 4.25 25.24
N LEU A 40 15.39 3.82 25.59
CA LEU A 40 15.63 2.91 26.70
C LEU A 40 15.24 3.54 28.06
N LEU A 41 15.46 4.85 28.21
CA LEU A 41 14.99 5.61 29.38
C LEU A 41 13.47 5.62 29.50
N GLU A 42 12.75 5.94 28.42
CA GLU A 42 11.28 5.92 28.40
C GLU A 42 10.75 4.51 28.68
N TRP A 43 11.39 3.50 28.12
CA TRP A 43 11.00 2.11 28.33
C TRP A 43 11.18 1.68 29.79
N LEU A 44 12.33 2.00 30.40
CA LEU A 44 12.60 1.71 31.81
C LEU A 44 11.69 2.50 32.75
N ASP A 45 11.39 3.77 32.45
CA ASP A 45 10.42 4.57 33.22
C ASP A 45 9.04 3.92 33.20
N GLN A 46 8.55 3.47 32.05
CA GLN A 46 7.26 2.78 31.95
C GLN A 46 7.22 1.49 32.79
N ILE A 47 8.29 0.69 32.75
CA ILE A 47 8.41 -0.53 33.56
C ILE A 47 8.37 -0.20 35.04
N LEU A 48 9.12 0.81 35.47
CA LEU A 48 9.18 1.24 36.86
C LEU A 48 7.84 1.81 37.35
N GLN A 49 7.15 2.62 36.54
CA GLN A 49 5.82 3.15 36.89
C GLN A 49 4.78 2.05 37.14
N ASN A 50 4.88 0.95 36.40
CA ASN A 50 3.84 -0.09 36.37
C ASN A 50 4.27 -1.41 37.04
N SER A 51 5.47 -1.47 37.61
CA SER A 51 5.90 -2.61 38.40
C SER A 51 5.18 -2.61 39.76
N PRO A 52 4.62 -3.75 40.20
CA PRO A 52 4.13 -3.87 41.57
C PRO A 52 5.24 -3.49 42.56
N LYS A 53 4.90 -2.71 43.59
CA LYS A 53 5.83 -2.41 44.69
C LYS A 53 5.91 -3.59 45.66
N SER A 54 6.43 -4.71 45.16
CA SER A 54 6.65 -5.93 45.93
C SER A 54 8.12 -6.38 45.82
N PRO A 55 8.66 -7.09 46.83
CA PRO A 55 10.04 -7.58 46.80
C PRO A 55 10.36 -8.46 45.58
N GLU A 56 9.39 -9.25 45.11
CA GLU A 56 9.56 -10.17 43.97
C GLU A 56 9.61 -9.41 42.64
N ALA A 57 8.75 -8.41 42.47
CA ALA A 57 8.70 -7.58 41.26
C ALA A 57 9.94 -6.68 41.15
N GLU A 58 10.36 -6.04 42.26
CA GLU A 58 11.58 -5.23 42.30
C GLU A 58 12.83 -6.10 42.01
N ARG A 59 12.90 -7.34 42.52
CA ARG A 59 13.97 -8.30 42.16
C ARG A 59 13.99 -8.66 40.68
N GLY A 60 12.83 -8.77 40.04
CA GLY A 60 12.73 -9.04 38.61
C GLY A 60 13.34 -7.92 37.76
N VAL A 61 13.01 -6.66 38.09
CA VAL A 61 13.59 -5.47 37.44
C VAL A 61 15.09 -5.39 37.70
N GLU A 62 15.52 -5.66 38.92
CA GLU A 62 16.93 -5.66 39.31
C GLU A 62 17.79 -6.65 38.49
N MET A 63 17.30 -7.88 38.31
CA MET A 63 18.01 -8.88 37.49
C MET A 63 18.17 -8.43 36.04
N ILE A 64 17.20 -7.68 35.49
CA ILE A 64 17.28 -7.12 34.15
C ILE A 64 18.39 -6.06 34.09
N LEU A 65 18.39 -5.11 35.04
CA LEU A 65 19.38 -4.04 35.09
C LEU A 65 20.80 -4.58 35.22
N GLN A 66 21.00 -5.64 36.01
CA GLN A 66 22.31 -6.29 36.13
C GLN A 66 22.79 -6.89 34.81
N LYS A 67 21.92 -7.62 34.10
CA LYS A 67 22.26 -8.19 32.78
C LYS A 67 22.55 -7.11 31.73
N MET A 68 21.89 -5.95 31.81
CA MET A 68 22.15 -4.82 30.92
C MET A 68 23.50 -4.14 31.21
N ALA A 69 23.88 -4.04 32.49
CA ALA A 69 25.14 -3.40 32.90
C ALA A 69 26.37 -4.15 32.35
N ASP A 70 26.28 -5.48 32.24
CA ASP A 70 27.34 -6.36 31.74
C ASP A 70 27.49 -6.37 30.20
N LYS A 71 26.67 -5.58 29.48
CA LYS A 71 26.62 -5.56 28.01
C LYS A 71 26.95 -4.19 27.44
N GLU A 72 27.48 -4.21 26.21
CA GLU A 72 27.74 -3.00 25.44
C GLU A 72 26.43 -2.25 25.18
N LYS A 73 26.53 -0.91 25.14
CA LYS A 73 25.39 0.01 25.13
C LYS A 73 24.42 -0.27 23.98
N GLU A 74 24.95 -0.68 22.82
CA GLU A 74 24.16 -0.99 21.63
C GLU A 74 23.22 -2.20 21.77
N PHE A 75 23.54 -3.15 22.65
CA PHE A 75 22.73 -4.37 22.86
C PHE A 75 21.75 -4.26 24.04
N ARG A 76 21.74 -3.15 24.78
CA ARG A 76 20.95 -3.04 26.01
C ARG A 76 19.44 -3.03 25.76
N GLU A 77 19.00 -2.50 24.61
CA GLU A 77 17.58 -2.59 24.21
C GLU A 77 17.17 -4.05 23.96
N ASP A 78 18.00 -4.84 23.28
CA ASP A 78 17.73 -6.26 23.00
C ASP A 78 17.67 -7.10 24.28
N ILE A 79 18.56 -6.82 25.24
CA ILE A 79 18.58 -7.52 26.53
C ILE A 79 17.34 -7.18 27.35
N LEU A 80 16.97 -5.89 27.42
CA LEU A 80 15.76 -5.47 28.11
C LEU A 80 14.53 -6.15 27.50
N ALA A 81 14.40 -6.09 26.17
CA ALA A 81 13.33 -6.74 25.42
C ALA A 81 13.25 -8.25 25.71
N GLN A 82 14.39 -8.95 25.63
CA GLN A 82 14.47 -10.38 25.83
C GLN A 82 14.06 -10.79 27.24
N GLU A 83 14.54 -10.07 28.26
CA GLU A 83 14.23 -10.40 29.65
C GLU A 83 12.79 -10.06 30.02
N LEU A 84 12.23 -8.96 29.50
CA LEU A 84 10.81 -8.64 29.66
C LEU A 84 9.92 -9.71 29.05
N LEU A 85 10.23 -10.17 27.84
CA LEU A 85 9.49 -11.24 27.17
C LEU A 85 9.55 -12.55 27.98
N LYS A 86 10.70 -12.92 28.55
CA LYS A 86 10.83 -14.11 29.41
C LYS A 86 9.92 -14.07 30.64
N GLN A 87 9.62 -12.88 31.16
CA GLN A 87 8.72 -12.69 32.30
C GLN A 87 7.23 -12.69 31.91
N GLN A 88 6.89 -12.71 30.62
CA GLN A 88 5.50 -12.72 30.15
C GLN A 88 4.95 -14.13 29.96
N THR A 89 3.62 -14.25 30.10
CA THR A 89 2.91 -15.51 29.89
C THR A 89 3.11 -16.02 28.45
N PRO A 90 3.08 -17.35 28.23
CA PRO A 90 3.10 -17.91 26.88
C PRO A 90 2.00 -17.32 25.97
N ALA A 91 0.82 -17.06 26.52
CA ALA A 91 -0.30 -16.45 25.80
C ALA A 91 0.01 -15.03 25.31
N LEU A 92 0.62 -14.17 26.13
CA LEU A 92 1.02 -12.81 25.72
C LEU A 92 2.13 -12.87 24.66
N ARG A 93 3.13 -13.73 24.83
CA ARG A 93 4.19 -13.91 23.83
C ARG A 93 3.64 -14.39 22.49
N LEU A 94 2.71 -15.36 22.52
CA LEU A 94 2.02 -15.83 21.33
C LEU A 94 1.19 -14.72 20.67
N MET A 95 0.49 -13.91 21.45
CA MET A 95 -0.26 -12.75 20.95
C MET A 95 0.66 -11.78 20.21
N LEU A 96 1.78 -11.38 20.83
CA LEU A 96 2.78 -10.52 20.18
C LEU A 96 3.38 -11.17 18.93
N GLY A 97 3.66 -12.48 18.98
CA GLY A 97 4.13 -13.25 17.83
C GLY A 97 3.15 -13.22 16.65
N LYS A 98 1.85 -13.41 16.91
CA LYS A 98 0.82 -13.27 15.87
C LYS A 98 0.73 -11.84 15.33
N LEU A 99 0.84 -10.83 16.20
CA LEU A 99 0.77 -9.43 15.79
C LEU A 99 1.99 -8.94 14.98
N LEU A 100 3.06 -9.74 14.87
CA LEU A 100 4.14 -9.48 13.92
C LEU A 100 3.69 -9.52 12.45
N VAL A 101 2.48 -10.03 12.15
CA VAL A 101 1.95 -9.92 10.79
C VAL A 101 1.88 -8.47 10.32
N TYR A 102 1.58 -7.52 11.21
CA TYR A 102 1.39 -6.12 10.85
C TYR A 102 2.70 -5.33 10.91
N GLU A 103 3.13 -4.82 9.76
CA GLU A 103 4.26 -3.91 9.69
C GLU A 103 3.86 -2.45 9.92
N LEU A 104 2.58 -2.12 9.78
CA LEU A 104 2.03 -0.79 10.09
C LEU A 104 1.27 -0.78 11.42
N PRO A 105 1.15 0.38 12.09
CA PRO A 105 0.20 0.53 13.18
C PRO A 105 -1.24 0.30 12.70
N VAL A 106 -1.94 -0.62 13.37
CA VAL A 106 -3.31 -1.02 13.01
C VAL A 106 -4.30 -0.76 14.16
N PRO A 107 -5.59 -0.50 13.86
CA PRO A 107 -6.59 -0.28 14.90
C PRO A 107 -6.87 -1.57 15.69
N LEU A 108 -7.47 -1.43 16.88
CA LEU A 108 -7.88 -2.58 17.69
C LEU A 108 -8.84 -3.52 16.94
N ALA A 109 -9.65 -2.98 16.03
CA ALA A 109 -10.55 -3.74 15.15
C ALA A 109 -9.80 -4.71 14.23
N ALA A 110 -8.52 -4.45 13.92
CA ALA A 110 -7.68 -5.38 13.17
C ALA A 110 -7.02 -6.44 14.06
N ILE A 111 -6.70 -6.08 15.31
CA ILE A 111 -6.07 -6.99 16.29
C ILE A 111 -7.04 -8.04 16.81
N SER A 112 -8.29 -7.65 17.10
CA SER A 112 -9.25 -8.52 17.78
C SER A 112 -9.47 -9.87 17.07
N PRO A 113 -9.69 -9.94 15.75
CA PRO A 113 -9.89 -11.23 15.06
C PRO A 113 -8.61 -12.10 14.98
N ILE A 114 -7.42 -11.48 15.02
CA ILE A 114 -6.13 -12.20 15.00
C ILE A 114 -5.85 -12.91 16.33
N CYS A 115 -6.41 -12.37 17.42
CA CYS A 115 -6.15 -12.82 18.79
C CYS A 115 -7.35 -13.52 19.45
N GLU A 116 -8.43 -13.79 18.70
CA GLU A 116 -9.69 -14.31 19.27
C GLU A 116 -9.54 -15.66 19.97
N ASP A 117 -8.56 -16.47 19.57
CA ASP A 117 -8.23 -17.77 20.15
C ASP A 117 -7.34 -17.66 21.40
N ILE A 118 -6.92 -16.45 21.77
CA ILE A 118 -6.06 -16.19 22.94
C ILE A 118 -6.92 -15.73 24.10
N SER A 119 -6.96 -16.54 25.16
CA SER A 119 -7.66 -16.20 26.40
C SER A 119 -7.19 -14.85 26.98
N SER A 120 -8.14 -13.98 27.32
CA SER A 120 -7.85 -12.66 27.94
C SER A 120 -6.93 -11.75 27.11
N TRP A 121 -7.01 -11.83 25.78
CA TRP A 121 -6.17 -11.04 24.87
C TRP A 121 -6.26 -9.53 25.12
N GLU A 122 -7.40 -8.98 25.52
CA GLU A 122 -7.54 -7.55 25.84
C GLU A 122 -6.66 -7.13 27.01
N SER A 123 -6.57 -7.99 28.03
CA SER A 123 -5.69 -7.76 29.19
C SER A 123 -4.21 -7.89 28.80
N HIS A 124 -3.91 -8.77 27.84
CA HIS A 124 -2.57 -8.89 27.28
C HIS A 124 -2.18 -7.67 26.44
N ILE A 125 -3.09 -7.07 25.67
CA ILE A 125 -2.85 -5.81 24.95
C ILE A 125 -2.53 -4.68 25.94
N GLN A 126 -3.35 -4.49 26.98
CA GLN A 126 -3.10 -3.48 28.00
C GLN A 126 -1.73 -3.68 28.66
N ARG A 127 -1.39 -4.92 29.01
CA ARG A 127 -0.09 -5.24 29.61
C ARG A 127 1.07 -5.01 28.64
N ALA A 128 0.94 -5.39 27.37
CA ALA A 128 1.98 -5.21 26.37
C ALA A 128 2.24 -3.73 26.08
N GLU A 129 1.18 -2.92 26.01
CA GLU A 129 1.26 -1.46 25.90
C GLU A 129 2.01 -0.86 27.08
N ILE A 130 1.59 -1.18 28.31
CA ILE A 130 2.21 -0.69 29.56
C ILE A 130 3.70 -1.00 29.60
N LEU A 131 4.08 -2.18 29.11
CA LEU A 131 5.47 -2.64 29.11
C LEU A 131 6.26 -2.20 27.87
N GLY A 132 5.70 -1.35 26.99
CA GLY A 132 6.36 -0.92 25.77
C GLY A 132 6.61 -2.04 24.74
N LEU A 133 5.97 -3.21 24.93
CA LEU A 133 6.02 -4.34 24.00
C LEU A 133 5.07 -4.18 22.82
N LEU A 134 4.22 -3.14 22.86
CA LEU A 134 3.32 -2.72 21.81
C LEU A 134 3.41 -1.19 21.70
N GLU A 135 3.84 -0.68 20.54
CA GLU A 135 3.85 0.76 20.25
C GLU A 135 2.43 1.24 20.01
N VAL A 136 2.07 2.40 20.59
CA VAL A 136 0.76 3.03 20.41
C VAL A 136 0.92 4.39 19.71
N THR A 137 0.23 4.54 18.58
CA THR A 137 0.13 5.81 17.86
C THR A 137 -1.31 6.32 17.93
N LEU A 138 -1.50 7.61 18.19
CA LEU A 138 -2.82 8.24 18.18
C LEU A 138 -3.07 8.90 16.83
N THR A 139 -4.22 8.62 16.23
CA THR A 139 -4.68 9.38 15.06
C THR A 139 -5.26 10.72 15.47
N ASN A 140 -5.47 11.62 14.50
CA ASN A 140 -6.12 12.91 14.73
C ASN A 140 -7.52 12.78 15.35
N ASN A 141 -8.19 11.65 15.12
CA ASN A 141 -9.51 11.34 15.66
C ASN A 141 -9.43 10.62 17.01
N THR A 142 -8.26 10.62 17.66
CA THR A 142 -7.97 9.95 18.94
C THR A 142 -8.06 8.42 18.92
N GLU A 143 -8.15 7.82 17.73
CA GLU A 143 -8.09 6.37 17.59
C GLU A 143 -6.68 5.87 17.91
N ARG A 144 -6.60 4.74 18.62
CA ARG A 144 -5.35 4.10 19.01
C ARG A 144 -4.96 3.05 17.98
N LEU A 145 -3.79 3.22 17.38
CA LEU A 145 -3.17 2.26 16.49
C LEU A 145 -2.02 1.56 17.20
N TYR A 146 -1.88 0.28 16.96
CA TYR A 146 -0.98 -0.61 17.68
C TYR A 146 -0.03 -1.30 16.72
N ARG A 147 1.23 -1.48 17.14
CA ARG A 147 2.24 -2.20 16.38
C ARG A 147 3.22 -2.90 17.30
N VAL A 148 3.68 -4.10 16.92
CA VAL A 148 4.80 -4.74 17.62
C VAL A 148 6.11 -4.05 17.20
N PRO A 149 6.93 -3.56 18.15
CA PRO A 149 8.23 -2.96 17.83
C PRO A 149 9.13 -3.93 17.06
N ARG A 150 9.79 -3.45 16.00
CA ARG A 150 10.65 -4.28 15.14
C ARG A 150 11.75 -5.02 15.89
N ILE A 151 12.27 -4.45 16.98
CA ILE A 151 13.30 -5.06 17.85
C ILE A 151 12.82 -6.36 18.50
N LEU A 152 11.50 -6.57 18.63
CA LEU A 152 10.95 -7.80 19.20
C LEU A 152 10.83 -8.93 18.17
N SER A 153 10.88 -8.63 16.87
CA SER A 153 10.73 -9.62 15.80
C SER A 153 11.68 -10.84 15.94
N PRO A 154 13.01 -10.68 16.17
CA PRO A 154 13.89 -11.84 16.36
C PRO A 154 13.70 -12.59 17.69
N LEU A 155 12.91 -12.05 18.62
CA LEU A 155 12.72 -12.59 19.97
C LEU A 155 11.37 -13.31 20.14
N LEU A 156 10.48 -13.19 19.16
CA LEU A 156 9.13 -13.72 19.19
C LEU A 156 8.99 -14.87 18.19
N GLU A 157 8.23 -15.87 18.57
CA GLU A 157 7.89 -16.97 17.68
C GLU A 157 6.73 -16.55 16.77
N PHE A 158 6.96 -16.61 15.45
CA PHE A 158 5.91 -16.47 14.46
C PHE A 158 5.40 -17.86 14.06
N PRO A 159 4.08 -18.06 13.82
CA PRO A 159 3.55 -19.35 13.42
C PRO A 159 4.24 -19.91 12.16
N GLU A 160 4.72 -21.14 12.24
CA GLU A 160 5.31 -21.83 11.09
C GLU A 160 4.26 -22.10 9.99
N ASN A 161 4.71 -22.25 8.75
CA ASN A 161 3.82 -22.57 7.63
C ASN A 161 3.21 -23.98 7.79
N PRO A 162 1.91 -24.17 7.48
CA PRO A 162 1.01 -23.25 6.76
C PRO A 162 0.26 -22.23 7.63
N LYS A 163 0.40 -22.27 8.96
CA LYS A 163 -0.35 -21.38 9.86
C LYS A 163 0.04 -19.91 9.70
N GLY A 164 1.31 -19.63 9.41
CA GLY A 164 1.79 -18.28 9.12
C GLY A 164 1.13 -17.68 7.87
N GLU A 165 1.07 -18.44 6.78
CA GLU A 165 0.39 -18.07 5.53
C GLU A 165 -1.10 -17.76 5.77
N GLU A 166 -1.82 -18.62 6.50
CA GLU A 166 -3.22 -18.38 6.84
C GLU A 166 -3.40 -17.11 7.68
N LEU A 167 -2.46 -16.84 8.60
CA LEU A 167 -2.50 -15.64 9.43
C LEU A 167 -2.28 -14.37 8.58
N TYR A 168 -1.37 -14.41 7.61
CA TYR A 168 -1.18 -13.31 6.66
C TYR A 168 -2.42 -13.08 5.80
N LYS A 169 -3.06 -14.16 5.34
CA LYS A 169 -4.31 -14.09 4.58
C LYS A 169 -5.44 -13.46 5.38
N GLN A 170 -5.63 -13.92 6.62
CA GLN A 170 -6.62 -13.34 7.54
C GLN A 170 -6.34 -11.84 7.79
N ALA A 171 -5.08 -11.48 8.04
CA ALA A 171 -4.66 -10.10 8.24
C ALA A 171 -4.92 -9.22 7.00
N ALA A 172 -4.64 -9.73 5.79
CA ALA A 172 -4.91 -9.05 4.53
C ALA A 172 -6.41 -8.75 4.36
N GLN A 173 -7.27 -9.74 4.60
CA GLN A 173 -8.73 -9.62 4.49
C GLN A 173 -9.30 -8.59 5.46
N ILE A 174 -8.80 -8.59 6.70
CA ILE A 174 -9.18 -7.62 7.72
C ILE A 174 -8.82 -6.21 7.31
N LEU A 175 -7.56 -5.97 6.88
CA LEU A 175 -7.13 -4.63 6.49
C LEU A 175 -7.74 -4.19 5.16
N TYR A 176 -7.97 -5.11 4.23
CA TYR A 176 -8.72 -4.83 3.01
C TYR A 176 -10.12 -4.30 3.36
N ARG A 177 -10.86 -4.97 4.24
CA ARG A 177 -12.17 -4.44 4.67
C ARG A 177 -12.04 -3.04 5.33
N LEU A 178 -11.16 -2.90 6.32
CA LEU A 178 -11.06 -1.69 7.15
C LEU A 178 -10.47 -0.47 6.42
N TRP A 179 -9.53 -0.69 5.51
CA TRP A 179 -8.79 0.38 4.85
C TRP A 179 -9.09 0.51 3.35
N TRP A 180 -9.83 -0.42 2.75
CA TRP A 180 -10.21 -0.36 1.32
C TRP A 180 -11.72 -0.30 1.08
N GLU A 181 -12.50 -1.17 1.73
CA GLU A 181 -13.95 -1.26 1.44
C GLU A 181 -14.79 -0.26 2.25
N GLU A 182 -14.47 -0.08 3.53
CA GLU A 182 -15.28 0.73 4.45
C GLU A 182 -14.94 2.23 4.41
N VAL A 183 -13.87 2.62 3.71
CA VAL A 183 -13.38 4.01 3.65
C VAL A 183 -13.46 4.58 2.24
N GLU A 184 -13.65 5.90 2.16
CA GLU A 184 -13.72 6.60 0.87
C GLU A 184 -12.35 6.65 0.16
N SER A 185 -11.25 6.70 0.91
CA SER A 185 -9.90 6.76 0.35
C SER A 185 -8.87 6.12 1.26
N SER A 186 -8.07 5.22 0.71
CA SER A 186 -6.90 4.63 1.35
C SER A 186 -5.61 5.37 0.98
N THR A 187 -4.60 5.28 1.85
CA THR A 187 -3.25 5.80 1.55
C THR A 187 -2.42 4.76 0.81
N GLU A 188 -1.43 5.20 0.03
CA GLU A 188 -0.49 4.29 -0.66
C GLU A 188 0.21 3.32 0.29
N VAL A 189 0.58 3.80 1.49
CA VAL A 189 1.25 2.98 2.51
C VAL A 189 0.33 1.89 3.04
N GLN A 190 -0.95 2.19 3.27
CA GLN A 190 -1.95 1.19 3.70
C GLN A 190 -2.17 0.13 2.63
N ASP A 191 -2.30 0.55 1.37
CA ASP A 191 -2.51 -0.38 0.26
C ASP A 191 -1.31 -1.29 0.04
N LEU A 192 -0.08 -0.76 0.15
CA LEU A 192 1.14 -1.56 0.07
C LEU A 192 1.20 -2.61 1.18
N GLU A 193 0.72 -2.30 2.38
CA GLU A 193 0.65 -3.28 3.47
C GLU A 193 -0.41 -4.35 3.20
N ILE A 194 -1.61 -3.98 2.73
CA ILE A 194 -2.63 -4.96 2.32
C ILE A 194 -2.08 -5.87 1.23
N HIS A 195 -1.42 -5.29 0.22
CA HIS A 195 -0.81 -6.03 -0.89
C HIS A 195 0.27 -7.00 -0.40
N ARG A 196 1.20 -6.54 0.44
CA ARG A 196 2.26 -7.37 1.03
C ARG A 196 1.68 -8.53 1.85
N LEU A 197 0.65 -8.30 2.67
CA LEU A 197 -0.03 -9.35 3.40
C LEU A 197 -0.72 -10.36 2.47
N ALA A 198 -1.39 -9.87 1.42
CA ALA A 198 -2.05 -10.73 0.44
C ALA A 198 -1.04 -11.61 -0.34
N LEU A 199 0.12 -11.07 -0.70
CA LEU A 199 1.21 -11.86 -1.30
C LEU A 199 1.72 -12.95 -0.35
N LEU A 200 2.00 -12.62 0.91
CA LEU A 200 2.49 -13.56 1.91
C LEU A 200 1.45 -14.63 2.30
N GLY A 201 0.17 -14.26 2.30
CA GLY A 201 -0.96 -15.15 2.57
C GLY A 201 -1.48 -15.89 1.33
N LYS A 202 -0.89 -15.65 0.16
CA LYS A 202 -1.36 -16.15 -1.15
C LYS A 202 -2.85 -15.91 -1.39
N ASP A 203 -3.35 -14.74 -0.98
CA ASP A 203 -4.71 -14.30 -1.29
C ASP A 203 -4.73 -13.67 -2.70
N GLU A 204 -4.97 -14.51 -3.71
CA GLU A 204 -4.94 -14.11 -5.12
C GLU A 204 -5.95 -12.98 -5.43
N GLU A 205 -7.13 -13.00 -4.80
CA GLU A 205 -8.19 -12.05 -5.09
C GLU A 205 -7.81 -10.64 -4.60
N ILE A 206 -7.40 -10.53 -3.33
CA ILE A 206 -7.00 -9.25 -2.75
C ILE A 206 -5.72 -8.74 -3.43
N ALA A 207 -4.74 -9.63 -3.67
CA ALA A 207 -3.50 -9.25 -4.33
C ALA A 207 -3.76 -8.68 -5.74
N GLY A 208 -4.65 -9.30 -6.53
CA GLY A 208 -5.02 -8.80 -7.85
C GLY A 208 -5.74 -7.44 -7.81
N LYS A 209 -6.73 -7.31 -6.92
CA LYS A 209 -7.52 -6.05 -6.76
C LYS A 209 -6.64 -4.89 -6.32
N ILE A 210 -5.90 -5.07 -5.23
CA ILE A 210 -5.03 -4.01 -4.69
C ILE A 210 -3.84 -3.77 -5.62
N GLY A 211 -3.27 -4.84 -6.20
CA GLY A 211 -2.13 -4.74 -7.11
C GLY A 211 -2.43 -3.89 -8.34
N SER A 212 -3.58 -4.09 -8.98
CA SER A 212 -3.99 -3.27 -10.14
C SER A 212 -4.23 -1.81 -9.76
N SER A 213 -4.90 -1.55 -8.63
CA SER A 213 -5.16 -0.18 -8.19
C SER A 213 -3.89 0.57 -7.74
N LEU A 214 -2.96 -0.12 -7.05
CA LEU A 214 -1.64 0.44 -6.72
C LEU A 214 -0.84 0.77 -7.98
N ALA A 215 -0.78 -0.16 -8.93
CA ALA A 215 -0.10 0.08 -10.21
C ALA A 215 -0.68 1.31 -10.92
N ASN A 216 -2.02 1.43 -10.93
CA ASN A 216 -2.73 2.59 -11.46
C ASN A 216 -2.30 3.91 -10.82
N ARG A 217 -2.27 3.94 -9.49
CA ARG A 217 -1.84 5.11 -8.74
C ARG A 217 -0.38 5.48 -9.06
N LEU A 218 0.50 4.48 -9.08
CA LEU A 218 1.93 4.67 -9.30
C LEU A 218 2.23 5.25 -10.69
N TRP A 219 1.62 4.71 -11.74
CA TRP A 219 1.87 5.23 -13.07
C TRP A 219 1.23 6.60 -13.31
N ASN A 220 0.11 6.92 -12.65
CA ASN A 220 -0.44 8.29 -12.65
C ASN A 220 0.55 9.30 -12.03
N GLN A 221 1.43 8.85 -11.13
CA GLN A 221 2.54 9.62 -10.59
C GLN A 221 3.84 9.49 -11.41
N SER A 222 3.78 8.89 -12.62
CA SER A 222 4.91 8.59 -13.49
C SER A 222 5.95 7.61 -12.90
N ARG A 223 5.59 6.85 -11.86
CA ARG A 223 6.46 5.84 -11.20
C ARG A 223 6.35 4.48 -11.90
N PHE A 224 6.53 4.43 -13.22
CA PHE A 224 6.28 3.25 -14.05
C PHE A 224 7.12 2.02 -13.65
N ARG A 225 8.41 2.20 -13.31
CA ARG A 225 9.28 1.08 -12.92
C ARG A 225 8.84 0.43 -11.60
N GLU A 226 8.35 1.23 -10.66
CA GLU A 226 7.82 0.72 -9.39
C GLU A 226 6.52 -0.04 -9.62
N ALA A 227 5.63 0.50 -10.46
CA ALA A 227 4.40 -0.19 -10.86
C ALA A 227 4.69 -1.54 -11.52
N ILE A 228 5.66 -1.61 -12.45
CA ILE A 228 6.08 -2.86 -13.10
C ILE A 228 6.57 -3.88 -12.08
N HIS A 229 7.44 -3.47 -11.14
CA HIS A 229 7.94 -4.37 -10.10
C HIS A 229 6.80 -4.93 -9.24
N LEU A 230 5.89 -4.05 -8.81
CA LEU A 230 4.71 -4.44 -8.03
C LEU A 230 3.80 -5.41 -8.81
N CYS A 231 3.51 -5.12 -10.08
CA CYS A 231 2.75 -6.01 -10.94
C CYS A 231 3.43 -7.37 -11.08
N LYS A 232 4.74 -7.43 -11.33
CA LYS A 232 5.50 -8.69 -11.44
C LYS A 232 5.36 -9.53 -10.17
N SER A 233 5.52 -8.94 -8.99
CA SER A 233 5.32 -9.65 -7.71
C SER A 233 3.88 -10.17 -7.52
N THR A 234 2.88 -9.45 -8.03
CA THR A 234 1.48 -9.88 -7.99
C THR A 234 1.23 -11.05 -8.94
N LEU A 235 1.82 -10.99 -10.13
CA LEU A 235 1.67 -12.00 -11.18
C LEU A 235 2.37 -13.33 -10.86
N GLU A 236 3.27 -13.34 -9.86
CA GLU A 236 3.86 -14.58 -9.33
C GLU A 236 2.81 -15.46 -8.63
N ILE A 237 1.77 -14.86 -8.04
CA ILE A 237 0.74 -15.61 -7.31
C ILE A 237 -0.61 -15.65 -8.02
N THR A 238 -0.95 -14.66 -8.85
CA THR A 238 -2.26 -14.62 -9.53
C THR A 238 -2.14 -14.15 -10.98
N LYS A 239 -2.85 -14.79 -11.90
CA LYS A 239 -2.92 -14.38 -13.31
C LYS A 239 -4.08 -13.40 -13.53
N ASN A 240 -4.03 -12.27 -12.85
CA ASN A 240 -5.10 -11.27 -12.89
C ASN A 240 -5.01 -10.40 -14.16
N HIS A 241 -6.09 -10.34 -14.95
CA HIS A 241 -6.16 -9.61 -16.22
C HIS A 241 -6.03 -8.10 -16.05
N SER A 242 -6.55 -7.51 -14.97
CA SER A 242 -6.38 -6.08 -14.68
C SER A 242 -4.92 -5.74 -14.35
N VAL A 243 -4.23 -6.57 -13.56
CA VAL A 243 -2.79 -6.39 -13.28
C VAL A 243 -1.96 -6.51 -14.57
N LEU A 244 -2.32 -7.45 -15.46
CA LEU A 244 -1.69 -7.61 -16.76
C LEU A 244 -1.89 -6.37 -17.67
N ARG A 245 -3.07 -5.74 -17.64
CA ARG A 245 -3.29 -4.47 -18.35
C ARG A 245 -2.40 -3.37 -17.78
N GLU A 246 -2.34 -3.23 -16.46
CA GLU A 246 -1.57 -2.16 -15.82
C GLU A 246 -0.06 -2.30 -16.07
N ILE A 247 0.50 -3.51 -16.01
CA ILE A 247 1.90 -3.73 -16.38
C ILE A 247 2.15 -3.48 -17.86
N ALA A 248 1.24 -3.90 -18.76
CA ALA A 248 1.36 -3.65 -20.18
C ALA A 248 1.41 -2.14 -20.48
N TYR A 249 0.56 -1.36 -19.81
CA TYR A 249 0.58 0.09 -19.91
C TYR A 249 1.92 0.67 -19.44
N CYS A 250 2.43 0.22 -18.29
CA CYS A 250 3.70 0.72 -17.78
C CYS A 250 4.90 0.35 -18.67
N GLU A 251 4.97 -0.89 -19.16
CA GLU A 251 6.01 -1.35 -20.10
C GLU A 251 5.96 -0.53 -21.40
N HIS A 252 4.75 -0.22 -21.91
CA HIS A 252 4.58 0.67 -23.04
C HIS A 252 5.15 2.07 -22.75
N GLN A 253 4.83 2.68 -21.62
CA GLN A 253 5.31 4.03 -21.26
C GLN A 253 6.83 4.12 -21.11
N ILE A 254 7.53 3.02 -20.78
CA ILE A 254 8.99 2.99 -20.71
C ILE A 254 9.67 2.55 -22.01
N GLY A 255 8.89 2.26 -23.07
CA GLY A 255 9.38 1.90 -24.40
C GLY A 255 9.62 0.40 -24.64
N GLU A 256 9.24 -0.46 -23.69
CA GLU A 256 9.37 -1.92 -23.79
C GLU A 256 8.18 -2.52 -24.57
N VAL A 257 8.08 -2.16 -25.85
CA VAL A 257 6.94 -2.44 -26.74
C VAL A 257 6.61 -3.93 -26.83
N ASP A 258 7.60 -4.81 -27.00
CA ASP A 258 7.36 -6.25 -27.15
C ASP A 258 6.79 -6.88 -25.87
N GLN A 259 7.24 -6.41 -24.70
CA GLN A 259 6.71 -6.86 -23.42
C GLN A 259 5.27 -6.37 -23.24
N ALA A 260 5.01 -5.10 -23.57
CA ALA A 260 3.68 -4.53 -23.52
C ALA A 260 2.68 -5.30 -24.40
N LEU A 261 3.06 -5.63 -25.65
CA LEU A 261 2.23 -6.45 -26.55
C LEU A 261 1.86 -7.79 -25.91
N ASN A 262 2.85 -8.53 -25.42
CA ASN A 262 2.64 -9.83 -24.79
C ASN A 262 1.74 -9.74 -23.55
N TYR A 263 1.85 -8.69 -22.75
CA TYR A 263 0.99 -8.49 -21.59
C TYR A 263 -0.43 -8.08 -21.96
N TYR A 264 -0.64 -7.23 -22.98
CA TYR A 264 -2.00 -6.92 -23.47
C TYR A 264 -2.70 -8.14 -24.06
N GLU A 265 -1.99 -8.97 -24.83
CA GLU A 265 -2.53 -10.22 -25.36
C GLU A 265 -2.95 -11.18 -24.24
N GLN A 266 -2.12 -11.33 -23.21
CA GLN A 266 -2.48 -12.12 -22.03
C GLN A 266 -3.67 -11.54 -21.27
N ALA A 267 -3.69 -10.21 -21.05
CA ALA A 267 -4.80 -9.53 -20.39
C ALA A 267 -6.11 -9.79 -21.13
N LEU A 268 -6.11 -9.64 -22.47
CA LEU A 268 -7.28 -9.88 -23.30
C LEU A 268 -7.75 -11.34 -23.27
N ASN A 269 -6.82 -12.30 -23.34
CA ASN A 269 -7.13 -13.73 -23.31
C ASN A 269 -7.69 -14.20 -21.97
N LEU A 270 -7.32 -13.55 -20.86
CA LEU A 270 -7.75 -13.91 -19.51
C LEU A 270 -8.97 -13.11 -19.04
N CYS A 271 -9.26 -11.97 -19.66
CA CYS A 271 -10.39 -11.13 -19.29
C CYS A 271 -11.71 -11.86 -19.64
N PRO A 272 -12.62 -12.07 -18.66
CA PRO A 272 -13.91 -12.68 -18.93
C PRO A 272 -14.76 -11.74 -19.80
N ALA A 273 -15.60 -12.33 -20.67
CA ALA A 273 -16.44 -11.58 -21.61
C ALA A 273 -17.46 -10.67 -20.90
N GLU A 274 -17.83 -11.02 -19.68
CA GLU A 274 -18.77 -10.30 -18.83
C GLU A 274 -18.15 -9.05 -18.19
N ASP A 275 -16.81 -8.97 -18.09
CA ASP A 275 -16.10 -7.79 -17.58
C ASP A 275 -15.86 -6.78 -18.70
N GLU A 276 -16.98 -6.27 -19.23
CA GLU A 276 -16.99 -5.33 -20.35
C GLU A 276 -16.22 -4.05 -20.03
N ARG A 277 -16.21 -3.62 -18.76
CA ARG A 277 -15.47 -2.43 -18.34
C ARG A 277 -13.97 -2.63 -18.50
N GLU A 278 -13.44 -3.76 -18.06
CA GLU A 278 -12.01 -4.06 -18.18
C GLU A 278 -11.61 -4.33 -19.64
N LEU A 279 -12.45 -5.05 -20.41
CA LEU A 279 -12.24 -5.24 -21.84
C LEU A 279 -12.11 -3.90 -22.60
N ALA A 280 -12.99 -2.94 -22.31
CA ALA A 280 -12.91 -1.62 -22.93
C ALA A 280 -11.58 -0.91 -22.63
N LEU A 281 -11.06 -1.02 -21.40
CA LEU A 281 -9.77 -0.45 -21.02
C LEU A 281 -8.61 -1.16 -21.73
N ILE A 282 -8.63 -2.50 -21.79
CA ILE A 282 -7.62 -3.29 -22.51
C ILE A 282 -7.61 -2.88 -23.99
N TYR A 283 -8.76 -2.86 -24.66
CA TYR A 283 -8.85 -2.48 -26.07
C TYR A 283 -8.37 -1.05 -26.32
N ASN A 284 -8.70 -0.09 -25.45
CA ASN A 284 -8.28 1.29 -25.63
C ASN A 284 -6.75 1.45 -25.54
N HIS A 285 -6.14 0.86 -24.52
CA HIS A 285 -4.69 0.98 -24.32
C HIS A 285 -3.89 0.12 -25.30
N PHE A 286 -4.42 -1.05 -25.68
CA PHE A 286 -3.80 -1.89 -26.71
C PHE A 286 -3.89 -1.22 -28.09
N GLY A 287 -5.03 -0.59 -28.40
CA GLY A 287 -5.18 0.21 -29.62
C GLY A 287 -4.17 1.35 -29.71
N MET A 288 -3.88 2.00 -28.58
CA MET A 288 -2.86 3.05 -28.50
C MET A 288 -1.46 2.50 -28.82
N LEU A 289 -1.08 1.38 -28.20
CA LEU A 289 0.20 0.72 -28.48
C LEU A 289 0.33 0.31 -29.96
N LYS A 290 -0.76 -0.18 -30.57
CA LYS A 290 -0.79 -0.57 -31.99
C LYS A 290 -0.62 0.64 -32.91
N ASP A 291 -1.27 1.75 -32.59
CA ASP A 291 -1.10 3.01 -33.35
C ASP A 291 0.33 3.55 -33.23
N ASP A 292 0.90 3.56 -32.02
CA ASP A 292 2.29 3.99 -31.79
C ASP A 292 3.32 3.14 -32.55
N LYS A 293 2.99 1.87 -32.82
CA LYS A 293 3.79 0.97 -33.67
C LYS A 293 3.55 1.15 -35.18
N GLY A 294 2.55 1.95 -35.57
CA GLY A 294 2.14 2.17 -36.96
C GLY A 294 1.19 1.11 -37.51
N GLU A 295 0.68 0.20 -36.68
CA GLU A 295 -0.29 -0.84 -37.05
C GLU A 295 -1.73 -0.27 -37.02
N MET A 296 -1.95 0.77 -37.83
CA MET A 296 -3.16 1.61 -37.77
C MET A 296 -4.47 0.84 -37.98
N ASP A 297 -4.49 -0.16 -38.85
CA ASP A 297 -5.71 -0.95 -39.11
C ASP A 297 -6.10 -1.82 -37.91
N GLU A 298 -5.10 -2.39 -37.22
CA GLU A 298 -5.32 -3.14 -35.97
C GLU A 298 -5.75 -2.21 -34.84
N ALA A 299 -5.14 -1.01 -34.74
CA ALA A 299 -5.55 0.01 -33.78
C ALA A 299 -7.02 0.43 -33.99
N ILE A 300 -7.44 0.67 -35.23
CA ILE A 300 -8.84 0.99 -35.57
C ILE A 300 -9.78 -0.14 -35.16
N ALA A 301 -9.41 -1.40 -35.42
CA ALA A 301 -10.22 -2.55 -35.03
C ALA A 301 -10.41 -2.61 -33.50
N LEU A 302 -9.34 -2.45 -32.72
CA LEU A 302 -9.38 -2.41 -31.26
C LEU A 302 -10.21 -1.24 -30.74
N TYR A 303 -10.02 -0.05 -31.30
CA TYR A 303 -10.82 1.11 -30.91
C TYR A 303 -12.30 0.97 -31.25
N ASN A 304 -12.67 0.33 -32.37
CA ASN A 304 -14.07 0.05 -32.67
C ASN A 304 -14.68 -0.95 -31.68
N GLN A 305 -13.93 -1.99 -31.26
CA GLN A 305 -14.37 -2.90 -30.20
C GLN A 305 -14.57 -2.15 -28.86
N CYS A 306 -13.63 -1.26 -28.50
CA CYS A 306 -13.77 -0.38 -27.34
C CYS A 306 -15.01 0.52 -27.45
N LEU A 307 -15.26 1.10 -28.63
CA LEU A 307 -16.38 2.00 -28.88
C LEU A 307 -17.71 1.29 -28.67
N GLU A 308 -17.87 0.10 -29.26
CA GLU A 308 -19.08 -0.72 -29.12
C GLU A 308 -19.38 -1.03 -27.64
N ILE A 309 -18.35 -1.42 -26.88
CA ILE A 309 -18.49 -1.73 -25.46
C ILE A 309 -18.84 -0.48 -24.66
N THR A 310 -18.09 0.62 -24.86
CA THR A 310 -18.34 1.87 -24.11
C THR A 310 -19.74 2.43 -24.36
N GLU A 311 -20.31 2.22 -25.56
CA GLU A 311 -21.71 2.52 -25.85
C GLU A 311 -22.67 1.62 -25.08
N ARG A 312 -22.43 0.30 -25.10
CA ARG A 312 -23.28 -0.70 -24.44
C ARG A 312 -23.37 -0.50 -22.92
N ILE A 313 -22.23 -0.22 -22.27
CA ILE A 313 -22.17 0.00 -20.81
C ILE A 313 -22.48 1.45 -20.40
N GLY A 314 -22.74 2.34 -21.36
CA GLY A 314 -23.03 3.75 -21.09
C GLY A 314 -21.83 4.57 -20.60
N ASN A 315 -20.59 4.12 -20.85
CA ASN A 315 -19.37 4.86 -20.51
C ASN A 315 -19.14 6.00 -21.51
N VAL A 316 -19.85 7.11 -21.31
CA VAL A 316 -19.79 8.30 -22.18
C VAL A 316 -18.41 8.94 -22.26
N GLN A 317 -17.62 8.91 -21.18
CA GLN A 317 -16.26 9.46 -21.18
C GLN A 317 -15.32 8.57 -21.99
N GLY A 318 -15.39 7.25 -21.80
CA GLY A 318 -14.63 6.27 -22.59
C GLY A 318 -14.95 6.39 -24.08
N LYS A 319 -16.23 6.50 -24.44
CA LYS A 319 -16.69 6.75 -25.81
C LYS A 319 -16.03 8.00 -26.42
N ALA A 320 -16.03 9.12 -25.70
CA ALA A 320 -15.46 10.37 -26.19
C ALA A 320 -13.94 10.28 -26.43
N VAL A 321 -13.23 9.59 -25.54
CA VAL A 321 -11.78 9.32 -25.68
C VAL A 321 -11.51 8.43 -26.89
N THR A 322 -12.25 7.33 -27.05
CA THR A 322 -12.08 6.41 -28.19
C THR A 322 -12.37 7.09 -29.54
N LEU A 323 -13.41 7.93 -29.62
CA LEU A 323 -13.69 8.73 -30.82
C LEU A 323 -12.56 9.72 -31.14
N HIS A 324 -11.94 10.32 -30.12
CA HIS A 324 -10.79 11.19 -30.31
C HIS A 324 -9.60 10.41 -30.90
N GLN A 325 -9.30 9.22 -30.37
CA GLN A 325 -8.20 8.39 -30.87
C GLN A 325 -8.43 7.93 -32.31
N LEU A 326 -9.65 7.49 -32.64
CA LEU A 326 -10.01 7.17 -34.03
C LEU A 326 -9.82 8.39 -34.94
N GLY A 327 -10.29 9.58 -34.52
CA GLY A 327 -10.12 10.81 -35.28
C GLY A 327 -8.65 11.14 -35.56
N MET A 328 -7.77 10.87 -34.60
CA MET A 328 -6.32 11.02 -34.77
C MET A 328 -5.75 10.08 -35.83
N ILE A 329 -6.13 8.80 -35.78
CA ILE A 329 -5.67 7.81 -36.77
C ILE A 329 -6.14 8.17 -38.17
N TYR A 330 -7.42 8.52 -38.36
CA TYR A 330 -7.94 8.91 -39.67
C TYR A 330 -7.27 10.20 -40.21
N ALA A 331 -6.97 11.17 -39.32
CA ALA A 331 -6.21 12.35 -39.72
C ALA A 331 -4.80 12.00 -40.20
N ASN A 332 -4.13 11.06 -39.52
CA ASN A 332 -2.80 10.57 -39.90
C ASN A 332 -2.83 9.81 -41.25
N LYS A 333 -3.93 9.10 -41.56
CA LYS A 333 -4.16 8.47 -42.87
C LYS A 333 -4.47 9.47 -43.99
N GLY A 334 -4.83 10.71 -43.67
CA GLY A 334 -5.24 11.72 -44.63
C GLY A 334 -6.75 11.71 -44.95
N GLU A 335 -7.52 10.88 -44.26
CA GLU A 335 -8.99 10.84 -44.29
C GLU A 335 -9.55 11.96 -43.41
N VAL A 336 -9.38 13.19 -43.91
CA VAL A 336 -9.59 14.41 -43.12
C VAL A 336 -11.06 14.64 -42.75
N ASP A 337 -12.00 14.32 -43.64
CA ASP A 337 -13.41 14.57 -43.39
C ASP A 337 -13.97 13.60 -42.33
N GLU A 338 -13.54 12.33 -42.37
CA GLU A 338 -13.81 11.30 -41.37
C GLU A 338 -13.24 11.69 -40.00
N ALA A 339 -11.98 12.16 -39.98
CA ALA A 339 -11.34 12.64 -38.76
C ALA A 339 -12.11 13.81 -38.11
N ILE A 340 -12.52 14.80 -38.92
CA ILE A 340 -13.31 15.94 -38.45
C ILE A 340 -14.65 15.46 -37.87
N ALA A 341 -15.33 14.51 -38.52
CA ALA A 341 -16.60 13.98 -38.03
C ALA A 341 -16.44 13.31 -36.66
N LEU A 342 -15.41 12.46 -36.49
CA LEU A 342 -15.11 11.78 -35.22
C LEU A 342 -14.73 12.76 -34.11
N TYR A 343 -13.91 13.76 -34.42
CA TYR A 343 -13.56 14.80 -33.46
C TYR A 343 -14.77 15.64 -33.04
N ASN A 344 -15.68 15.99 -33.95
CA ASN A 344 -16.89 16.72 -33.58
C ASN A 344 -17.81 15.90 -32.67
N GLN A 345 -17.95 14.59 -32.91
CA GLN A 345 -18.70 13.71 -32.00
C GLN A 345 -18.05 13.62 -30.62
N SER A 346 -16.72 13.47 -30.56
CA SER A 346 -15.97 13.51 -29.29
C SER A 346 -16.15 14.85 -28.57
N LEU A 347 -16.09 15.97 -29.30
CA LEU A 347 -16.25 17.31 -28.75
C LEU A 347 -17.64 17.50 -28.14
N GLU A 348 -18.71 17.15 -28.86
CA GLU A 348 -20.10 17.26 -28.38
C GLU A 348 -20.30 16.50 -27.05
N ILE A 349 -19.78 15.28 -26.96
CA ILE A 349 -19.87 14.49 -25.72
C ILE A 349 -19.09 15.17 -24.59
N ASN A 350 -17.86 15.60 -24.85
CA ASN A 350 -17.01 16.26 -23.85
C ASN A 350 -17.61 17.58 -23.36
N GLU A 351 -18.31 18.34 -24.22
CA GLU A 351 -19.06 19.53 -23.84
C GLU A 351 -20.23 19.21 -22.93
N ARG A 352 -20.99 18.15 -23.25
CA ARG A 352 -22.12 17.71 -22.44
C ARG A 352 -21.72 17.24 -21.03
N ILE A 353 -20.59 16.55 -20.91
CA ILE A 353 -20.12 16.00 -19.62
C ILE A 353 -19.14 16.93 -18.88
N GLY A 354 -18.78 18.08 -19.47
CA GLY A 354 -17.83 19.02 -18.86
C GLY A 354 -16.38 18.53 -18.80
N ASN A 355 -15.98 17.57 -19.64
CA ASN A 355 -14.61 17.08 -19.68
C ASN A 355 -13.69 18.06 -20.43
N VAL A 356 -13.06 18.96 -19.66
CA VAL A 356 -12.23 20.05 -20.19
C VAL A 356 -10.95 19.53 -20.87
N LEU A 357 -10.33 18.48 -20.35
CA LEU A 357 -9.05 17.96 -20.84
C LEU A 357 -9.20 17.44 -22.27
N THR A 358 -10.08 16.46 -22.48
CA THR A 358 -10.28 15.85 -23.80
C THR A 358 -10.88 16.87 -24.78
N LYS A 359 -11.73 17.80 -24.30
CA LYS A 359 -12.22 18.92 -25.10
C LYS A 359 -11.05 19.76 -25.67
N ALA A 360 -10.09 20.15 -24.84
CA ALA A 360 -8.95 20.95 -25.28
C ALA A 360 -8.09 20.22 -26.32
N MET A 361 -7.82 18.92 -26.09
CA MET A 361 -7.09 18.07 -27.05
C MET A 361 -7.80 17.99 -28.39
N THR A 362 -9.11 17.71 -28.39
CA THR A 362 -9.93 17.62 -29.61
C THR A 362 -9.96 18.95 -30.37
N LEU A 363 -10.15 20.08 -29.68
CA LEU A 363 -10.14 21.40 -30.31
C LEU A 363 -8.78 21.75 -30.92
N ASN A 364 -7.68 21.38 -30.26
CA ASN A 364 -6.34 21.57 -30.79
C ASN A 364 -6.14 20.82 -32.12
N ASN A 365 -6.53 19.55 -32.17
CA ASN A 365 -6.40 18.73 -33.38
C ASN A 365 -7.30 19.22 -34.52
N LEU A 366 -8.55 19.61 -34.21
CA LEU A 366 -9.43 20.26 -35.17
C LEU A 366 -8.81 21.56 -35.71
N GLY A 367 -8.25 22.40 -34.83
CA GLY A 367 -7.57 23.64 -35.21
C GLY A 367 -6.40 23.39 -36.15
N TYR A 368 -5.58 22.38 -35.86
CA TYR A 368 -4.48 21.96 -36.73
C TYR A 368 -4.96 21.49 -38.10
N ILE A 369 -6.02 20.69 -38.15
CA ILE A 369 -6.63 20.21 -39.40
C ILE A 369 -7.16 21.40 -40.22
N TYR A 370 -7.95 22.29 -39.61
CA TYR A 370 -8.52 23.44 -40.32
C TYR A 370 -7.45 24.41 -40.83
N ALA A 371 -6.39 24.67 -40.05
CA ALA A 371 -5.27 25.50 -40.47
C ALA A 371 -4.51 24.91 -41.67
N ASN A 372 -4.43 23.58 -41.75
CA ASN A 372 -3.71 22.88 -42.80
C ASN A 372 -4.60 22.36 -43.93
N LYS A 373 -5.91 22.62 -43.93
CA LYS A 373 -6.88 22.09 -44.91
C LYS A 373 -6.44 22.29 -46.37
N ARG A 374 -5.75 23.40 -46.68
CA ARG A 374 -5.17 23.67 -48.02
C ARG A 374 -4.01 22.75 -48.44
N LYS A 375 -3.27 22.16 -47.48
CA LYS A 375 -2.17 21.22 -47.74
C LYS A 375 -2.67 19.79 -47.88
N TRP A 376 -3.73 19.42 -47.16
CA TRP A 376 -4.32 18.09 -47.21
C TRP A 376 -5.08 17.84 -48.52
N ILE A 377 -5.86 18.82 -49.00
CA ILE A 377 -6.53 18.76 -50.32
C ILE A 377 -5.51 18.55 -51.44
N LYS A 378 -4.31 19.14 -51.34
CA LYS A 378 -3.25 18.94 -52.34
C LYS A 378 -2.58 17.56 -52.31
N ARG A 379 -2.72 16.79 -51.23
CA ARG A 379 -2.16 15.42 -51.11
C ARG A 379 -3.14 14.35 -51.56
N SER A 380 -4.45 14.60 -51.49
CA SER A 380 -5.49 13.68 -51.97
C SER A 380 -5.70 13.73 -53.50
N ASP A 381 -5.13 14.74 -54.17
CA ASP A 381 -5.23 14.94 -55.62
C ASP A 381 -4.09 14.27 -56.42
N PHE A 382 -3.24 13.47 -55.78
CA PHE A 382 -2.17 12.65 -56.37
C PHE A 382 -2.27 11.21 -55.88
#